data_AF-A0A7C2JE42-F1
#
_entry.id   AF-A0A7C2JE42-F1
#
_cell.length_a   1.000
_cell.length_b   1.000
_cell.length_c   1.000
_cell.angle_alpha   90.00
_cell.angle_beta   90.00
_cell.angle_gamma   90.00
#
_symmetry.space_group_name_H-M   'P 1'
#
loop_
_entity.id
_entity.type
_entity.pdbx_description
1 polymer ?
#
loop_
_entity_poly.entity_id
_entity_poly.type
_entity_poly.pdbx_seq_one_letter_code
_entity_poly.pdbx_strand_id
1 'polypeptide(L)'
;MKNRFGEACLRSLAALAFLICAVSATEATTFTVPADDDLIIGARAIVRGRVVSIGTGLDERQNRIFTYVTLRIEEAIKGRITGRRLTLKQEGGQVAGRGSLIFGSPQFSPGERVLLYLDTWQDGSFRVHQMFLGKFSIIEDPETGRDMVVRSALDSNAGVVMAQSHADKARGAATDRSELKAYLKMVRARLQANREVAASFEAAHYSRIPMLAEPPEYREGVGGGGIQPQFTLIAPSIPTRWFEPDSGQPVTFMVNLEGAPVPGIIDDITASMAAWSAVPGCNLRVTSGGATSECLNRGGGNVIVFNNCDGRFAPTPGCSSIIALGGLSWDTSQSRVVNGTTFFRAVLGFISFNPYSYCSFESSCNIREIATHELGHALGLGHSQHLDATMFGGAHFDGRCASIRQDDVNGITFLYPVTDTGGGPLAITTGSQLPVARRSALYVQVLEATGGR
;
A
#
# COMPACT_ATOMS: atom_id res chain seq x y z
N MET A 1 5.31 -66.57 5.67
CA MET A 1 6.10 -65.33 5.50
C MET A 1 5.94 -64.83 4.07
N LYS A 2 5.86 -63.50 3.90
CA LYS A 2 5.65 -62.71 2.65
C LYS A 2 4.21 -62.27 2.38
N ASN A 3 3.91 -61.04 2.81
CA ASN A 3 3.36 -59.94 2.00
C ASN A 3 2.81 -58.84 2.93
N ARG A 4 3.72 -58.13 3.60
CA ARG A 4 3.47 -56.83 4.27
C ARG A 4 4.48 -55.82 3.72
N PHE A 5 4.31 -55.38 2.48
CA PHE A 5 5.08 -54.28 1.89
C PHE A 5 4.25 -53.47 0.88
N GLY A 6 2.93 -53.35 1.11
CA GLY A 6 2.01 -52.60 0.25
C GLY A 6 1.40 -51.34 0.87
N GLU A 7 1.51 -51.13 2.19
CA GLU A 7 0.78 -50.05 2.88
C GLU A 7 1.66 -48.92 3.42
N ALA A 8 2.99 -49.03 3.28
CA ALA A 8 3.94 -48.03 3.80
C ALA A 8 4.36 -46.96 2.78
N CYS A 9 4.00 -47.09 1.50
CA CYS A 9 4.39 -46.13 0.46
C CYS A 9 3.27 -45.13 0.11
N LEU A 10 2.01 -45.43 0.46
CA LEU A 10 0.88 -44.53 0.19
C LEU A 10 0.60 -43.52 1.31
N ARG A 11 1.25 -43.66 2.47
CA ARG A 11 1.10 -42.74 3.62
C ARG A 11 2.16 -41.64 3.69
N SER A 12 3.20 -41.70 2.85
CA SER A 12 4.26 -40.67 2.79
C SER A 12 4.07 -39.65 1.66
N LEU A 13 3.08 -39.85 0.78
CA LEU A 13 2.72 -38.89 -0.29
C LEU A 13 1.56 -37.95 0.08
N ALA A 14 0.86 -38.21 1.20
CA ALA A 14 -0.20 -37.34 1.71
C ALA A 14 0.31 -36.25 2.69
N ALA A 15 1.58 -36.30 3.08
CA ALA A 15 2.19 -35.32 3.99
C ALA A 15 3.03 -34.23 3.28
N LEU A 16 3.12 -34.26 1.95
CA LEU A 16 3.93 -33.33 1.14
C LEU A 16 3.09 -32.48 0.17
N ALA A 17 1.79 -32.28 0.46
CA ALA A 17 0.87 -31.50 -0.38
C ALA A 17 0.08 -30.42 0.39
N PHE A 18 0.49 -30.09 1.62
CA PHE A 18 -0.14 -29.04 2.43
C PHE A 18 0.89 -28.10 3.08
N LEU A 19 1.91 -27.72 2.30
CA LEU A 19 2.69 -26.52 2.58
C LEU A 19 2.45 -25.49 1.46
N ILE A 20 1.19 -25.17 1.22
CA ILE A 20 0.86 -23.87 0.61
C ILE A 20 1.11 -22.87 1.73
N CYS A 21 2.33 -22.35 1.80
CA CYS A 21 2.56 -21.11 2.53
C CYS A 21 1.59 -20.08 1.92
N ALA A 22 0.54 -19.74 2.67
CA ALA A 22 -0.16 -18.49 2.47
C ALA A 22 0.88 -17.40 2.77
N VAL A 23 1.62 -16.98 1.74
CA VAL A 23 2.47 -15.82 1.80
C VAL A 23 1.52 -14.63 1.85
N SER A 24 1.25 -14.15 3.06
CA SER A 24 0.50 -12.91 3.24
C SER A 24 1.37 -11.71 2.87
N ALA A 25 1.32 -11.29 1.62
CA ALA A 25 1.74 -9.94 1.25
C ALA A 25 0.98 -8.87 2.07
N THR A 26 1.74 -7.92 2.58
CA THR A 26 1.32 -6.84 3.47
C THR A 26 0.93 -5.60 2.64
N GLU A 27 -0.14 -4.90 3.03
CA GLU A 27 -0.63 -3.69 2.34
C GLU A 27 0.11 -2.43 2.79
N ALA A 28 0.19 -1.43 1.90
CA ALA A 28 1.46 -0.74 1.83
C ALA A 28 1.63 0.76 1.55
N THR A 29 1.78 1.57 2.58
CA THR A 29 2.21 2.98 2.47
C THR A 29 3.38 3.22 3.38
N THR A 30 4.23 4.20 3.09
CA THR A 30 5.23 4.63 4.07
C THR A 30 4.55 5.24 5.30
N PHE A 31 4.74 4.66 6.49
CA PHE A 31 4.10 5.14 7.72
C PHE A 31 4.98 5.14 8.97
N THR A 32 4.54 5.92 9.97
CA THR A 32 4.88 5.76 11.39
C THR A 32 3.59 5.50 12.18
N VAL A 33 3.63 4.88 13.36
CA VAL A 33 2.39 4.62 14.11
C VAL A 33 1.93 5.91 14.82
N PRO A 34 0.66 6.34 14.67
CA PRO A 34 0.18 7.57 15.28
C PRO A 34 -0.03 7.37 16.78
N ALA A 35 0.27 8.40 17.56
CA ALA A 35 -0.15 8.45 18.95
C ALA A 35 -1.67 8.46 19.06
N ASP A 36 -2.21 7.88 20.13
CA ASP A 36 -3.66 7.79 20.32
C ASP A 36 -4.32 9.18 20.35
N ASP A 37 -3.63 10.20 20.91
CA ASP A 37 -4.15 11.57 20.94
C ASP A 37 -4.23 12.21 19.56
N ASP A 38 -3.23 12.01 18.70
CA ASP A 38 -3.23 12.58 17.34
C ASP A 38 -4.40 12.00 16.53
N LEU A 39 -4.63 10.69 16.66
CA LEU A 39 -5.74 10.01 16.01
C LEU A 39 -7.10 10.49 16.56
N ILE A 40 -7.21 10.67 17.88
CA ILE A 40 -8.44 11.15 18.54
C ILE A 40 -8.74 12.60 18.19
N ILE A 41 -7.74 13.48 18.18
CA ILE A 41 -7.90 14.91 17.90
C ILE A 41 -8.23 15.09 16.41
N GLY A 42 -7.50 14.42 15.51
CA GLY A 42 -7.63 14.54 14.06
C GLY A 42 -8.94 13.98 13.50
N ALA A 43 -9.51 12.93 14.11
CA ALA A 43 -10.75 12.33 13.64
C ALA A 43 -11.95 13.26 13.83
N ARG A 44 -12.79 13.45 12.80
CA ARG A 44 -14.07 14.15 12.90
C ARG A 44 -15.13 13.33 13.63
N ALA A 45 -15.10 12.01 13.41
CA ALA A 45 -15.97 11.05 14.07
C ALA A 45 -15.20 9.79 14.50
N ILE A 46 -15.67 9.16 15.57
CA ILE A 46 -15.17 7.86 16.03
C ILE A 46 -16.39 6.97 16.20
N VAL A 47 -16.45 5.86 15.47
CA VAL A 47 -17.63 4.98 15.45
C VAL A 47 -17.25 3.53 15.67
N ARG A 48 -18.12 2.82 16.39
CA ARG A 48 -18.13 1.37 16.45
C ARG A 48 -19.34 0.85 15.68
N GLY A 49 -19.13 -0.18 14.88
CA GLY A 49 -20.21 -0.75 14.09
C GLY A 49 -19.84 -2.04 13.40
N ARG A 50 -20.73 -2.46 12.49
CA ARG A 50 -20.56 -3.66 11.68
C ARG A 50 -20.65 -3.33 10.19
N VAL A 51 -19.75 -3.87 9.40
CA VAL A 51 -19.80 -3.77 7.93
C VAL A 51 -21.00 -4.56 7.42
N VAL A 52 -21.89 -3.90 6.68
CA VAL A 52 -23.11 -4.48 6.11
C VAL A 52 -22.91 -4.86 4.66
N SER A 53 -22.34 -3.94 3.88
CA SER A 53 -22.11 -4.13 2.46
C SER A 53 -20.90 -3.33 2.00
N ILE A 54 -20.24 -3.86 0.97
CA ILE A 54 -19.13 -3.21 0.28
C ILE A 54 -19.49 -3.23 -1.20
N GLY A 55 -19.33 -2.10 -1.88
CA GLY A 55 -19.52 -2.01 -3.33
C GLY A 55 -18.51 -1.04 -3.93
N THR A 56 -18.34 -1.07 -5.24
CA THR A 56 -17.41 -0.18 -5.95
C THR A 56 -18.16 0.64 -7.00
N GLY A 57 -17.63 1.81 -7.32
CA GLY A 57 -18.16 2.68 -8.35
C GLY A 57 -17.09 3.57 -8.97
N LEU A 58 -17.32 3.98 -10.21
CA LEU A 58 -16.49 4.96 -10.89
C LEU A 58 -17.06 6.36 -10.61
N ASP A 59 -16.25 7.24 -10.06
CA ASP A 59 -16.49 8.67 -10.08
C ASP A 59 -16.04 9.23 -11.43
N GLU A 60 -17.00 9.41 -12.36
CA GLU A 60 -16.73 9.91 -13.71
C GLU A 60 -16.15 11.34 -13.72
N ARG A 61 -16.39 12.15 -12.68
CA ARG A 61 -15.86 13.53 -12.61
C ARG A 61 -14.35 13.54 -12.38
N GLN A 62 -13.87 12.56 -11.62
CA GLN A 62 -12.46 12.44 -11.26
C GLN A 62 -11.74 11.32 -12.00
N ASN A 63 -12.48 10.47 -12.74
CA ASN A 63 -12.00 9.22 -13.33
C ASN A 63 -11.29 8.32 -12.29
N ARG A 64 -11.84 8.28 -11.07
CA ARG A 64 -11.31 7.51 -9.94
C ARG A 64 -12.32 6.46 -9.53
N ILE A 65 -11.83 5.29 -9.15
CA ILE A 65 -12.67 4.22 -8.61
C ILE A 65 -12.71 4.40 -7.11
N PHE A 66 -13.91 4.29 -6.53
CA PHE A 66 -14.13 4.31 -5.10
C PHE A 66 -14.84 3.04 -4.64
N THR A 67 -14.47 2.59 -3.46
CA THR A 67 -15.11 1.55 -2.68
C THR A 67 -16.00 2.19 -1.62
N TYR A 68 -17.28 1.84 -1.63
CA TYR A 68 -18.31 2.28 -0.71
C TYR A 68 -18.55 1.22 0.36
N VAL A 69 -18.27 1.56 1.62
CA VAL A 69 -18.40 0.63 2.76
C VAL A 69 -19.55 1.09 3.64
N THR A 70 -20.66 0.38 3.60
CA THR A 70 -21.81 0.69 4.44
C THR A 70 -21.72 -0.02 5.78
N LEU A 71 -21.76 0.76 6.85
CA LEU A 71 -21.74 0.32 8.23
C LEU A 71 -23.13 0.41 8.83
N ARG A 72 -23.47 -0.53 9.71
CA ARG A 72 -24.49 -0.35 10.74
C ARG A 72 -23.80 0.16 11.99
N ILE A 73 -24.13 1.38 12.38
CA ILE A 73 -23.56 2.03 13.56
C ILE A 73 -24.15 1.42 14.82
N GLU A 74 -23.29 0.92 15.70
CA GLU A 74 -23.63 0.43 17.04
C GLU A 74 -23.46 1.55 18.07
N GLU A 75 -22.42 2.37 17.91
CA GLU A 75 -22.12 3.49 18.79
C GLU A 75 -21.32 4.58 18.06
N ALA A 76 -21.72 5.84 18.23
CA ALA A 76 -20.91 7.00 17.86
C ALA A 76 -20.26 7.56 19.13
N ILE A 77 -18.94 7.50 19.20
CA ILE A 77 -18.13 7.90 20.36
C ILE A 77 -17.70 9.38 20.23
N LYS A 78 -17.40 9.82 19.01
CA LYS A 78 -17.13 11.22 18.62
C LYS A 78 -17.90 11.53 17.34
N GLY A 79 -18.29 12.80 17.17
CA GLY A 79 -19.01 13.28 15.99
C GLY A 79 -20.52 13.13 16.13
N ARG A 80 -21.28 13.97 15.41
CA ARG A 80 -22.74 13.92 15.40
C ARG A 80 -23.21 13.03 14.24
N ILE A 81 -23.45 11.75 14.52
CA ILE A 81 -24.01 10.80 13.57
C ILE A 81 -25.41 10.41 14.05
N THR A 82 -26.43 10.88 13.34
CA THR A 82 -27.84 10.69 13.72
C THR A 82 -28.47 9.45 13.10
N GLY A 83 -27.88 8.91 12.04
CA GLY A 83 -28.34 7.71 11.35
C GLY A 83 -27.82 6.41 11.96
N ARG A 84 -28.55 5.31 11.75
CA ARG A 84 -28.09 3.95 12.08
C ARG A 84 -27.18 3.34 11.01
N ARG A 85 -27.09 3.98 9.84
CA ARG A 85 -26.22 3.59 8.74
C ARG A 85 -25.28 4.73 8.39
N LEU A 86 -24.09 4.37 7.96
CA LEU A 86 -23.05 5.28 7.49
C LEU A 86 -22.34 4.62 6.31
N THR A 87 -22.20 5.30 5.19
CA THR A 87 -21.45 4.79 4.03
C THR A 87 -20.16 5.58 3.90
N LEU A 88 -19.04 4.87 4.04
CA LEU A 88 -17.70 5.43 3.79
C LEU A 88 -17.40 5.43 2.30
N LYS A 89 -16.63 6.40 1.82
CA LYS A 89 -16.07 6.50 0.47
C LYS A 89 -14.56 6.34 0.57
N GLN A 90 -14.02 5.22 0.10
CA GLN A 90 -12.58 4.97 0.05
C GLN A 90 -12.09 4.88 -1.37
N GLU A 91 -10.98 5.52 -1.70
CA GLU A 91 -10.43 5.43 -3.05
C GLU A 91 -9.86 4.02 -3.29
N GLY A 92 -10.00 3.54 -4.53
CA GLY A 92 -9.58 2.21 -4.94
C GLY A 92 -10.75 1.24 -5.10
N GLY A 93 -10.44 0.06 -5.62
CA GLY A 93 -11.39 -1.00 -5.94
C GLY A 93 -11.40 -1.34 -7.41
N GLN A 94 -12.39 -2.14 -7.83
CA GLN A 94 -12.50 -2.64 -9.20
C GLN A 94 -13.93 -2.52 -9.72
N VAL A 95 -14.10 -2.09 -10.97
CA VAL A 95 -15.38 -2.00 -11.67
C VAL A 95 -15.20 -2.37 -13.15
N ALA A 96 -15.99 -3.32 -13.64
CA ALA A 96 -16.08 -3.69 -15.06
C ALA A 96 -14.72 -3.86 -15.79
N GLY A 97 -13.76 -4.54 -15.17
CA GLY A 97 -12.43 -4.79 -15.74
C GLY A 97 -11.41 -3.66 -15.58
N ARG A 98 -11.81 -2.51 -15.02
CA ARG A 98 -10.88 -1.46 -14.57
C ARG A 98 -10.73 -1.52 -13.06
N GLY A 99 -9.56 -1.20 -12.56
CA GLY A 99 -9.34 -1.13 -11.11
C GLY A 99 -8.27 -0.15 -10.73
N SER A 100 -8.24 0.19 -9.45
CA SER A 100 -7.21 1.03 -8.85
C SER A 100 -6.84 0.50 -7.48
N LEU A 101 -5.54 0.42 -7.22
CA LEU A 101 -4.97 0.08 -5.93
C LEU A 101 -4.31 1.35 -5.38
N ILE A 102 -4.80 1.77 -4.23
CA ILE A 102 -4.19 2.81 -3.41
C ILE A 102 -3.63 2.04 -2.23
N PHE A 103 -2.32 1.83 -2.23
CA PHE A 103 -1.75 1.07 -1.15
C PHE A 103 -1.96 1.82 0.18
N GLY A 104 -2.07 1.07 1.28
CA GLY A 104 -2.44 1.56 2.61
C GLY A 104 -3.93 1.83 2.82
N SER A 105 -4.77 1.69 1.78
CA SER A 105 -6.22 1.75 1.97
C SER A 105 -6.70 0.69 2.96
N PRO A 106 -7.60 1.02 3.89
CA PRO A 106 -8.14 0.04 4.82
C PRO A 106 -8.98 -1.00 4.09
N GLN A 107 -8.75 -2.26 4.43
CA GLN A 107 -9.57 -3.36 3.94
C GLN A 107 -10.75 -3.62 4.86
N PHE A 108 -11.86 -4.07 4.30
CA PHE A 108 -13.06 -4.41 5.06
C PHE A 108 -13.63 -5.75 4.59
N SER A 109 -14.28 -6.47 5.50
CA SER A 109 -15.04 -7.68 5.17
C SER A 109 -16.52 -7.53 5.56
N PRO A 110 -17.49 -8.00 4.75
CA PRO A 110 -18.88 -8.05 5.17
C PRO A 110 -19.05 -8.81 6.48
N GLY A 111 -19.82 -8.24 7.42
CA GLY A 111 -20.03 -8.80 8.76
C GLY A 111 -18.94 -8.45 9.78
N GLU A 112 -17.81 -7.88 9.36
CA GLU A 112 -16.72 -7.45 10.25
C GLU A 112 -17.19 -6.43 11.28
N ARG A 113 -16.74 -6.58 12.53
CA ARG A 113 -16.94 -5.60 13.60
C ARG A 113 -15.75 -4.66 13.61
N VAL A 114 -16.00 -3.36 13.57
CA VAL A 114 -14.95 -2.35 13.44
C VAL A 114 -15.12 -1.22 14.42
N LEU A 115 -13.98 -0.66 14.84
CA LEU A 115 -13.88 0.66 15.46
C LEU A 115 -13.08 1.56 14.52
N LEU A 116 -13.68 2.66 14.07
CA LEU A 116 -13.11 3.51 13.05
C LEU A 116 -12.97 4.95 13.53
N TYR A 117 -11.82 5.52 13.24
CA TYR A 117 -11.54 6.94 13.27
C TYR A 117 -11.77 7.48 11.87
N LEU A 118 -12.61 8.50 11.74
CA LEU A 118 -13.08 8.98 10.45
C LEU A 118 -12.78 10.46 10.26
N ASP A 119 -12.37 10.83 9.06
CA ASP A 119 -12.44 12.20 8.56
C ASP A 119 -13.33 12.25 7.32
N THR A 120 -13.29 13.35 6.56
CA THR A 120 -14.13 13.50 5.36
C THR A 120 -13.33 13.97 4.16
N TRP A 121 -13.77 13.53 2.98
CA TRP A 121 -13.49 14.22 1.73
C TRP A 121 -14.05 15.65 1.73
N GLN A 122 -13.63 16.47 0.77
CA GLN A 122 -14.14 17.84 0.62
C GLN A 122 -15.64 17.90 0.32
N ASP A 123 -16.21 16.83 -0.25
CA ASP A 123 -17.66 16.69 -0.48
C ASP A 123 -18.46 16.35 0.80
N GLY A 124 -17.77 16.11 1.93
CA GLY A 124 -18.36 15.76 3.22
C GLY A 124 -18.60 14.27 3.44
N SER A 125 -18.27 13.42 2.47
CA SER A 125 -18.33 11.96 2.59
C SER A 125 -17.29 11.47 3.59
N PHE A 126 -17.67 10.57 4.50
CA PHE A 126 -16.72 9.98 5.43
C PHE A 126 -15.71 9.05 4.74
N ARG A 127 -14.50 9.05 5.28
CA ARG A 127 -13.44 8.07 4.99
C ARG A 127 -12.70 7.74 6.27
N VAL A 128 -11.90 6.66 6.26
CA VAL A 128 -11.07 6.33 7.42
C VAL A 128 -9.92 7.32 7.53
N HIS A 129 -9.77 7.89 8.71
CA HIS A 129 -8.72 8.84 9.04
C HIS A 129 -7.35 8.16 9.04
N GLN A 130 -6.38 8.75 8.35
CA GLN A 130 -5.03 8.18 8.20
C GLN A 130 -5.05 6.74 7.65
N MET A 131 -5.93 6.47 6.70
CA MET A 131 -5.97 5.20 5.95
C MET A 131 -6.13 3.98 6.88
N PHE A 132 -5.39 2.88 6.67
CA PHE A 132 -5.50 1.68 7.52
C PHE A 132 -5.22 1.98 9.01
N LEU A 133 -4.46 3.02 9.34
CA LEU A 133 -4.17 3.36 10.73
C LEU A 133 -5.44 3.73 11.48
N GLY A 134 -6.40 4.43 10.89
CA GLY A 134 -7.66 4.76 11.58
C GLY A 134 -8.63 3.59 11.75
N LYS A 135 -8.30 2.40 11.26
CA LYS A 135 -9.16 1.22 11.34
C LYS A 135 -8.67 0.23 12.39
N PHE A 136 -9.60 -0.17 13.26
CA PHE A 136 -9.42 -1.29 14.18
C PHE A 136 -10.47 -2.36 13.90
N SER A 137 -10.02 -3.60 13.78
CA SER A 137 -10.86 -4.79 13.77
C SER A 137 -11.22 -5.14 15.21
N ILE A 138 -12.46 -5.53 15.47
CA ILE A 138 -12.90 -6.06 16.77
C ILE A 138 -13.04 -7.57 16.64
N ILE A 139 -12.11 -8.29 17.26
CA ILE A 139 -12.03 -9.75 17.24
C ILE A 139 -12.27 -10.30 18.64
N GLU A 140 -12.80 -11.52 18.71
CA GLU A 140 -12.86 -12.25 19.98
C GLU A 140 -11.52 -12.98 20.19
N ASP A 141 -10.94 -12.81 21.37
CA ASP A 141 -9.76 -13.56 21.77
C ASP A 141 -10.16 -15.02 22.05
N PRO A 142 -9.62 -16.01 21.33
CA PRO A 142 -10.06 -17.40 21.45
C PRO A 142 -9.70 -18.04 22.79
N GLU A 143 -8.71 -17.50 23.51
CA GLU A 143 -8.29 -18.03 24.82
C GLU A 143 -9.16 -17.48 25.95
N THR A 144 -9.52 -16.19 25.86
CA THR A 144 -10.20 -15.49 26.96
C THR A 144 -11.69 -15.21 26.70
N GLY A 145 -12.15 -15.34 25.46
CA GLY A 145 -13.50 -14.97 25.01
C GLY A 145 -13.78 -13.46 25.07
N ARG A 146 -12.74 -12.63 25.24
CA ARG A 146 -12.89 -11.18 25.35
C ARG A 146 -12.76 -10.50 24.00
N ASP A 147 -13.55 -9.44 23.80
CA ASP A 147 -13.39 -8.58 22.64
C ASP A 147 -12.08 -7.80 22.72
N MET A 148 -11.29 -7.88 21.65
CA MET A 148 -10.05 -7.16 21.44
C MET A 148 -10.22 -6.18 20.28
N VAL A 149 -9.69 -4.97 20.42
CA VAL A 149 -9.42 -4.09 19.28
C VAL A 149 -8.01 -4.36 18.78
N VAL A 150 -7.88 -4.50 17.46
CA VAL A 150 -6.60 -4.73 16.81
C VAL A 150 -6.50 -3.81 15.61
N ARG A 151 -5.44 -3.00 15.56
CA ARG A 151 -5.05 -2.26 14.35
C ARG A 151 -4.45 -3.28 13.39
N SER A 152 -5.28 -3.78 12.49
CA SER A 152 -4.84 -4.68 11.42
C SER A 152 -4.06 -3.86 10.40
N ALA A 153 -2.78 -3.60 10.67
CA ALA A 153 -1.85 -3.10 9.67
C ALA A 153 -1.39 -4.22 8.71
N LEU A 154 -1.51 -5.48 9.13
CA LEU A 154 -0.83 -6.62 8.52
C LEU A 154 -1.72 -7.86 8.72
N ASP A 155 -2.18 -8.45 7.62
CA ASP A 155 -2.79 -9.77 7.65
C ASP A 155 -1.69 -10.85 7.71
N SER A 156 -0.90 -10.90 8.78
CA SER A 156 -0.19 -12.13 9.16
C SER A 156 0.27 -12.06 10.61
N ASN A 157 0.53 -13.23 11.18
CA ASN A 157 0.99 -13.51 12.55
C ASN A 157 2.28 -12.78 13.03
N ALA A 158 2.72 -11.70 12.41
CA ALA A 158 3.72 -10.81 12.95
C ALA A 158 3.02 -9.58 13.52
N GLY A 159 3.22 -9.30 14.81
CA GLY A 159 2.87 -8.00 15.38
C GLY A 159 3.45 -6.88 14.53
N VAL A 160 2.86 -5.69 14.60
CA VAL A 160 3.43 -4.47 14.02
C VAL A 160 4.85 -4.34 14.61
N VAL A 161 5.85 -4.79 13.86
CA VAL A 161 7.24 -4.68 14.29
C VAL A 161 7.59 -3.21 14.09
N MET A 162 7.62 -2.53 15.23
CA MET A 162 7.96 -1.13 15.37
C MET A 162 9.34 -0.88 14.73
N ALA A 163 9.39 -0.21 13.59
CA ALA A 163 10.53 0.64 13.30
C ALA A 163 10.37 1.85 14.24
N GLN A 164 10.85 1.72 15.49
CA GLN A 164 10.85 2.82 16.44
C GLN A 164 11.80 3.89 15.91
N SER A 165 11.25 4.94 15.32
CA SER A 165 12.02 6.15 15.08
C SER A 165 12.27 6.84 16.42
N HIS A 166 13.38 7.57 16.54
CA HIS A 166 13.64 8.41 17.72
C HIS A 166 12.53 9.46 17.98
N ALA A 167 11.70 9.76 16.97
CA ALA A 167 10.56 10.66 17.09
C ALA A 167 9.35 10.03 17.83
N ASP A 168 9.24 8.70 17.88
CA ASP A 168 8.08 8.01 18.46
C ASP A 168 8.02 8.12 20.00
N LYS A 169 9.17 8.27 20.67
CA LYS A 169 9.21 8.45 22.14
C LYS A 169 8.68 9.81 22.60
N ALA A 170 8.60 10.80 21.71
CA ALA A 170 8.16 12.15 22.05
C ALA A 170 6.64 12.38 21.81
N ARG A 171 5.98 11.52 21.02
CA ARG A 171 4.61 11.73 20.53
C ARG A 171 3.50 11.16 21.42
N GLY A 172 3.86 10.36 22.43
CA GLY A 172 2.92 9.74 23.35
C GLY A 172 2.69 8.25 23.07
N ALA A 173 1.74 7.64 23.77
CA ALA A 173 1.46 6.21 23.61
C ALA A 173 0.66 5.95 22.32
N ALA A 174 1.04 4.89 21.60
CA ALA A 174 0.29 4.34 20.49
C ALA A 174 -0.26 2.97 20.89
N THR A 175 -1.54 2.72 20.63
CA THR A 175 -2.18 1.44 20.93
C THR A 175 -2.55 0.71 19.64
N ASP A 176 -1.96 -0.47 19.42
CA ASP A 176 -2.29 -1.35 18.28
C ASP A 176 -3.15 -2.55 18.67
N ARG A 177 -3.09 -2.97 19.94
CA ARG A 177 -3.92 -4.05 20.48
C ARG A 177 -4.31 -3.76 21.92
N SER A 178 -5.58 -3.94 22.24
CA SER A 178 -6.10 -3.78 23.61
C SER A 178 -7.43 -4.50 23.78
N GLU A 179 -7.80 -4.81 25.03
CA GLU A 179 -9.18 -5.22 25.33
C GLU A 179 -10.13 -4.08 24.95
N LEU A 180 -11.19 -4.36 24.19
CA LEU A 180 -12.12 -3.36 23.65
C LEU A 180 -12.63 -2.42 24.74
N LYS A 181 -12.99 -2.97 25.90
CA LYS A 181 -13.51 -2.18 27.03
C LYS A 181 -12.47 -1.19 27.58
N ALA A 182 -11.21 -1.63 27.71
CA ALA A 182 -10.11 -0.79 28.17
C ALA A 182 -9.81 0.31 27.14
N TYR A 183 -9.79 -0.05 25.85
CA TYR A 183 -9.58 0.90 24.76
C TYR A 183 -10.67 1.97 24.73
N LEU A 184 -11.95 1.60 24.74
CA LEU A 184 -13.05 2.55 24.75
C LEU A 184 -13.03 3.48 25.98
N LYS A 185 -12.59 2.97 27.14
CA LYS A 185 -12.39 3.80 28.35
C LYS A 185 -11.28 4.83 28.12
N MET A 186 -10.15 4.41 27.53
CA MET A 186 -9.04 5.31 27.17
C MET A 186 -9.50 6.38 26.18
N VAL A 187 -10.18 6.00 25.09
CA VAL A 187 -10.66 6.94 24.06
C VAL A 187 -11.58 7.99 24.67
N ARG A 188 -12.56 7.60 25.49
CA ARG A 188 -13.46 8.55 26.15
C ARG A 188 -12.73 9.50 27.11
N ALA A 189 -11.77 8.99 27.87
CA ALA A 189 -10.97 9.83 28.77
C ALA A 189 -10.12 10.85 28.00
N ARG A 190 -9.48 10.43 26.90
CA ARG A 190 -8.67 11.31 26.05
C ARG A 190 -9.52 12.30 25.25
N LEU A 191 -10.72 11.93 24.81
CA LEU A 191 -11.68 12.88 24.22
C LEU A 191 -12.05 14.00 25.17
N GLN A 192 -12.28 13.67 26.45
CA GLN A 192 -12.58 14.68 27.47
C GLN A 192 -11.36 15.58 27.75
N ALA A 193 -10.17 14.99 27.84
CA ALA A 193 -8.93 15.74 28.08
C ALA A 193 -8.56 16.68 26.92
N ASN A 194 -8.80 16.27 25.68
CA ASN A 194 -8.43 17.01 24.47
C ASN A 194 -9.60 17.79 23.84
N ARG A 195 -10.69 18.02 24.58
CA ARG A 195 -11.95 18.56 24.03
C ARG A 195 -11.76 19.91 23.31
N GLU A 196 -11.06 20.85 23.92
CA GLU A 196 -10.85 22.19 23.36
C GLU A 196 -9.92 22.19 22.15
N VAL A 197 -8.86 21.39 22.21
CA VAL A 197 -7.91 21.20 21.10
C VAL A 197 -8.60 20.56 19.91
N ALA A 198 -9.38 19.49 20.14
CA ALA A 198 -10.14 18.82 19.08
C ALA A 198 -11.22 19.72 18.46
N ALA A 199 -11.90 20.55 19.26
CA ALA A 199 -12.88 21.51 18.75
C ALA A 199 -12.22 22.62 17.91
N SER A 200 -11.06 23.12 18.34
CA SER A 200 -10.30 24.12 17.60
C SER A 200 -9.77 23.56 16.28
N PHE A 201 -9.28 22.32 16.29
CA PHE A 201 -8.83 21.60 15.10
C PHE A 201 -9.97 21.41 14.09
N GLU A 202 -11.14 20.92 14.55
CA GLU A 202 -12.33 20.78 13.70
C GLU A 202 -12.76 22.12 13.10
N ALA A 203 -12.76 23.20 13.89
CA ALA A 203 -13.13 24.53 13.42
C ALA A 203 -12.16 25.08 12.36
N ALA A 204 -10.85 24.86 12.55
CA ALA A 204 -9.81 25.33 11.65
C ALA A 204 -9.85 24.61 10.29
N HIS A 205 -10.15 23.31 10.28
CA HIS A 205 -9.99 22.48 9.08
C HIS A 205 -11.30 22.05 8.42
N TYR A 206 -12.40 21.97 9.16
CA TYR A 206 -13.65 21.35 8.70
C TYR A 206 -14.90 22.17 8.94
N SER A 207 -14.80 23.42 9.42
CA SER A 207 -15.97 24.28 9.74
C SER A 207 -16.94 24.49 8.58
N ARG A 208 -16.49 24.33 7.33
CA ARG A 208 -17.31 24.48 6.11
C ARG A 208 -17.63 23.15 5.42
N ILE A 209 -17.17 22.02 5.96
CA ILE A 209 -17.33 20.71 5.34
C ILE A 209 -18.36 19.91 6.15
N PRO A 210 -19.52 19.55 5.57
CA PRO A 210 -20.52 18.77 6.28
C PRO A 210 -20.01 17.36 6.59
N MET A 211 -20.70 16.66 7.50
CA MET A 211 -20.54 15.22 7.72
C MET A 211 -21.77 14.54 7.10
N LEU A 212 -21.59 13.92 5.94
CA LEU A 212 -22.67 13.26 5.22
C LEU A 212 -22.73 11.79 5.59
N ALA A 213 -23.93 11.29 5.91
CA ALA A 213 -24.12 9.88 6.22
C ALA A 213 -23.86 8.98 5.00
N GLU A 214 -24.04 9.53 3.79
CA GLU A 214 -23.83 8.86 2.51
C GLU A 214 -23.15 9.82 1.52
N PRO A 215 -22.27 9.31 0.65
CA PRO A 215 -21.64 10.14 -0.38
C PRO A 215 -22.67 10.72 -1.37
N PRO A 216 -22.50 11.95 -1.87
CA PRO A 216 -23.48 12.59 -2.76
C PRO A 216 -23.80 11.80 -4.04
N GLU A 217 -22.81 11.08 -4.58
CA GLU A 217 -22.96 10.26 -5.78
C GLU A 217 -23.43 8.82 -5.51
N TYR A 218 -23.52 8.42 -4.23
CA TYR A 218 -23.93 7.07 -3.86
C TYR A 218 -25.40 6.85 -4.21
N ARG A 219 -25.68 5.85 -5.06
CA ARG A 219 -27.04 5.42 -5.40
C ARG A 219 -27.34 4.11 -4.68
N GLU A 220 -28.27 4.13 -3.72
CA GLU A 220 -28.83 2.89 -3.15
C GLU A 220 -29.40 2.03 -4.30
N GLY A 221 -28.84 0.85 -4.54
CA GLY A 221 -29.29 -0.02 -5.65
C GLY A 221 -28.22 -0.48 -6.66
N VAL A 222 -26.95 -0.10 -6.50
CA VAL A 222 -25.82 -0.80 -7.19
C VAL A 222 -25.71 -2.29 -6.74
N GLY A 223 -26.53 -2.72 -5.78
CA GLY A 223 -26.70 -4.10 -5.33
C GLY A 223 -27.73 -4.96 -6.09
N GLY A 224 -27.98 -4.72 -7.38
CA GLY A 224 -28.97 -5.49 -8.16
C GLY A 224 -28.42 -6.36 -9.30
N GLY A 225 -27.11 -6.32 -9.56
CA GLY A 225 -26.51 -6.99 -10.72
C GLY A 225 -25.04 -7.27 -10.53
N GLY A 226 -24.73 -8.16 -9.58
CA GLY A 226 -23.50 -8.94 -9.55
C GLY A 226 -22.18 -8.17 -9.68
N ILE A 227 -21.79 -7.41 -8.67
CA ILE A 227 -20.35 -7.23 -8.37
C ILE A 227 -20.19 -7.52 -6.89
N GLN A 228 -19.95 -8.79 -6.59
CA GLN A 228 -19.41 -9.21 -5.30
C GLN A 228 -17.99 -8.67 -5.23
N PRO A 229 -17.61 -7.85 -4.24
CA PRO A 229 -16.22 -7.79 -3.86
C PRO A 229 -15.90 -9.14 -3.21
N GLN A 230 -15.51 -10.13 -4.01
CA GLN A 230 -14.50 -11.06 -3.51
C GLN A 230 -13.29 -10.18 -3.24
N PHE A 231 -12.65 -10.28 -2.07
CA PHE A 231 -11.20 -10.24 -1.84
C PHE A 231 -10.89 -9.83 -0.40
N THR A 232 -10.06 -10.66 0.24
CA THR A 232 -8.97 -10.24 1.12
C THR A 232 -7.85 -9.76 0.17
N LEU A 233 -7.43 -8.50 0.24
CA LEU A 233 -6.34 -8.02 -0.62
C LEU A 233 -5.01 -8.30 0.06
N ILE A 234 -4.37 -9.37 -0.42
CA ILE A 234 -2.98 -9.70 -0.17
C ILE A 234 -2.30 -9.40 -1.51
N ALA A 235 -1.63 -8.25 -1.64
CA ALA A 235 -1.22 -7.68 -2.93
C ALA A 235 -2.47 -7.39 -3.82
N PRO A 236 -2.39 -6.69 -4.98
CA PRO A 236 -3.60 -6.55 -5.77
C PRO A 236 -4.11 -7.94 -6.10
N SER A 237 -5.37 -8.24 -5.77
CA SER A 237 -6.06 -9.46 -6.20
C SER A 237 -5.97 -9.70 -7.71
N ILE A 238 -5.59 -8.65 -8.44
CA ILE A 238 -5.26 -8.60 -9.84
C ILE A 238 -3.77 -8.27 -10.01
N PRO A 239 -2.88 -9.25 -10.23
CA PRO A 239 -1.46 -8.99 -10.51
C PRO A 239 -1.33 -7.98 -11.65
N THR A 240 -0.65 -6.85 -11.39
CA THR A 240 -0.61 -5.72 -12.31
C THR A 240 0.82 -5.25 -12.50
N ARG A 241 1.18 -4.88 -13.73
CA ARG A 241 2.50 -4.31 -14.08
C ARG A 241 2.43 -3.44 -15.33
N TRP A 242 3.49 -2.67 -15.56
CA TRP A 242 3.71 -1.97 -16.83
C TRP A 242 4.17 -2.94 -17.93
N PHE A 243 3.75 -2.70 -19.17
CA PHE A 243 4.09 -3.53 -20.34
C PHE A 243 5.15 -2.87 -21.23
N GLU A 244 5.34 -1.57 -21.07
CA GLU A 244 6.32 -0.73 -21.72
C GLU A 244 7.75 -1.33 -21.62
N PRO A 245 8.21 -1.82 -20.45
CA PRO A 245 9.55 -2.38 -20.30
C PRO A 245 9.84 -3.60 -21.19
N ASP A 246 8.83 -4.39 -21.57
CA ASP A 246 9.01 -5.57 -22.43
C ASP A 246 9.39 -5.18 -23.87
N SER A 247 9.19 -3.92 -24.24
CA SER A 247 9.56 -3.35 -25.55
C SER A 247 10.71 -2.34 -25.45
N GLY A 248 11.42 -2.35 -24.31
CA GLY A 248 12.48 -1.39 -24.01
C GLY A 248 12.00 0.05 -23.80
N GLN A 249 10.69 0.26 -23.63
CA GLN A 249 10.12 1.58 -23.35
C GLN A 249 10.11 1.85 -21.84
N PRO A 250 10.42 3.10 -21.41
CA PRO A 250 10.43 3.44 -20.01
C PRO A 250 9.02 3.66 -19.46
N VAL A 251 8.85 3.44 -18.15
CA VAL A 251 7.71 3.97 -17.39
C VAL A 251 8.02 5.42 -17.03
N THR A 252 7.18 6.35 -17.47
CA THR A 252 7.45 7.80 -17.34
C THR A 252 6.52 8.42 -16.31
N PHE A 253 7.06 9.22 -15.39
CA PHE A 253 6.28 10.03 -14.45
C PHE A 253 6.54 11.51 -14.65
N MET A 254 5.46 12.29 -14.72
CA MET A 254 5.50 13.75 -14.64
C MET A 254 5.55 14.18 -13.18
N VAL A 255 6.23 15.29 -12.88
CA VAL A 255 6.34 15.81 -11.50
C VAL A 255 5.62 17.14 -11.38
N ASN A 256 4.58 17.19 -10.56
CA ASN A 256 3.98 18.45 -10.17
C ASN A 256 4.81 19.08 -9.06
N LEU A 257 5.41 20.24 -9.34
CA LEU A 257 6.33 20.91 -8.41
C LEU A 257 5.61 21.75 -7.34
N GLU A 258 4.30 21.93 -7.46
CA GLU A 258 3.54 22.71 -6.50
C GLU A 258 3.54 22.02 -5.12
N GLY A 259 3.91 22.79 -4.10
CA GLY A 259 4.00 22.30 -2.72
C GLY A 259 5.18 21.36 -2.45
N ALA A 260 6.15 21.25 -3.37
CA ALA A 260 7.34 20.45 -3.15
C ALA A 260 8.08 20.87 -1.85
N PRO A 261 8.51 19.92 -1.00
CA PRO A 261 9.05 20.24 0.32
C PRO A 261 10.44 20.90 0.26
N VAL A 262 11.17 20.75 -0.86
CA VAL A 262 12.51 21.29 -1.06
C VAL A 262 12.72 21.76 -2.50
N PRO A 263 13.58 22.78 -2.76
CA PRO A 263 13.87 23.26 -4.12
C PRO A 263 14.49 22.20 -5.04
N GLY A 264 15.26 21.25 -4.50
CA GLY A 264 15.97 20.20 -5.25
C GLY A 264 15.14 18.93 -5.53
N ILE A 265 13.81 19.00 -5.43
CA ILE A 265 12.95 17.81 -5.45
C ILE A 265 13.10 16.96 -6.72
N ILE A 266 13.38 17.57 -7.87
CA ILE A 266 13.57 16.86 -9.14
C ILE A 266 14.78 15.92 -9.07
N ASP A 267 15.88 16.35 -8.44
CA ASP A 267 17.07 15.52 -8.31
C ASP A 267 16.80 14.34 -7.37
N ASP A 268 16.02 14.56 -6.31
CA ASP A 268 15.63 13.51 -5.36
C ASP A 268 14.74 12.46 -6.02
N ILE A 269 13.70 12.89 -6.76
CA ILE A 269 12.85 11.98 -7.53
C ILE A 269 13.64 11.25 -8.62
N THR A 270 14.54 11.93 -9.33
CA THR A 270 15.36 11.32 -10.38
C THR A 270 16.31 10.27 -9.80
N ALA A 271 16.89 10.51 -8.62
CA ALA A 271 17.71 9.52 -7.92
C ALA A 271 16.90 8.27 -7.55
N SER A 272 15.67 8.42 -7.07
CA SER A 272 14.77 7.31 -6.76
C SER A 272 14.37 6.50 -8.01
N MET A 273 14.11 7.17 -9.15
CA MET A 273 13.89 6.50 -10.43
C MET A 273 15.13 5.74 -10.93
N ALA A 274 16.32 6.31 -10.72
CA ALA A 274 17.58 5.69 -11.09
C ALA A 274 17.85 4.42 -10.28
N ALA A 275 17.48 4.38 -8.99
CA ALA A 275 17.62 3.19 -8.14
C ALA A 275 16.88 1.98 -8.74
N TRP A 276 15.62 2.14 -9.15
CA TRP A 276 14.85 1.08 -9.81
C TRP A 276 15.36 0.74 -11.22
N SER A 277 15.90 1.73 -11.94
CA SER A 277 16.43 1.54 -13.30
C SER A 277 17.80 0.87 -13.35
N ALA A 278 18.53 0.84 -12.24
CA ALA A 278 19.88 0.29 -12.14
C ALA A 278 19.93 -1.19 -11.74
N VAL A 279 18.77 -1.84 -11.55
CA VAL A 279 18.68 -3.23 -11.12
C VAL A 279 19.26 -4.17 -12.20
N PRO A 280 20.31 -4.95 -11.91
CA PRO A 280 20.85 -5.93 -12.85
C PRO A 280 19.82 -7.00 -13.21
N GLY A 281 19.76 -7.42 -14.47
CA GLY A 281 18.80 -8.44 -14.91
C GLY A 281 17.34 -7.96 -14.96
N CYS A 282 17.10 -6.65 -14.86
CA CYS A 282 15.79 -6.03 -14.95
C CYS A 282 15.66 -5.12 -16.20
N ASN A 283 14.60 -5.32 -16.99
CA ASN A 283 14.30 -4.50 -18.17
C ASN A 283 13.68 -3.13 -17.81
N LEU A 284 13.29 -2.94 -16.55
CA LEU A 284 12.61 -1.74 -16.12
C LEU A 284 13.50 -0.50 -16.25
N ARG A 285 12.98 0.53 -16.91
CA ARG A 285 13.53 1.89 -16.87
C ARG A 285 12.43 2.84 -16.44
N VAL A 286 12.73 3.67 -15.45
CA VAL A 286 11.83 4.68 -14.93
C VAL A 286 12.44 6.04 -15.22
N THR A 287 11.67 6.94 -15.81
CA THR A 287 12.16 8.25 -16.26
C THR A 287 11.23 9.38 -15.86
N SER A 288 11.78 10.58 -15.71
CA SER A 288 10.99 11.78 -15.56
C SER A 288 10.52 12.26 -16.94
N GLY A 289 9.23 12.53 -17.06
CA GLY A 289 8.66 13.22 -18.22
C GLY A 289 8.78 14.74 -18.15
N GLY A 290 9.37 15.27 -17.07
CA GLY A 290 9.48 16.69 -16.79
C GLY A 290 8.41 17.21 -15.81
N ALA A 291 8.39 18.54 -15.65
CA ALA A 291 7.45 19.20 -14.76
C ALA A 291 6.03 19.27 -15.36
N THR A 292 5.02 19.24 -14.50
CA THR A 292 3.60 19.41 -14.88
C THR A 292 2.87 20.27 -13.84
N SER A 293 1.66 20.71 -14.17
CA SER A 293 0.70 21.31 -13.23
C SER A 293 -0.49 20.38 -12.95
N GLU A 294 -0.45 19.14 -13.45
CA GLU A 294 -1.55 18.19 -13.30
C GLU A 294 -1.54 17.51 -11.92
N CYS A 295 -2.73 17.18 -11.42
CA CYS A 295 -2.92 16.57 -10.09
C CYS A 295 -3.33 15.10 -10.12
N LEU A 296 -4.22 14.76 -11.06
CA LEU A 296 -4.77 13.41 -11.21
C LEU A 296 -4.56 12.88 -12.64
N ASN A 297 -3.72 13.57 -13.42
CA ASN A 297 -3.47 13.41 -14.87
C ASN A 297 -4.66 12.78 -15.63
N ARG A 298 -5.63 13.62 -16.02
CA ARG A 298 -6.85 13.19 -16.74
C ARG A 298 -6.57 12.75 -18.19
N GLY A 299 -5.35 12.99 -18.71
CA GLY A 299 -4.94 12.72 -20.08
C GLY A 299 -4.24 11.39 -20.30
N GLY A 300 -3.98 10.61 -19.24
CA GLY A 300 -3.28 9.33 -19.32
C GLY A 300 -1.77 9.49 -19.22
N GLY A 301 -1.27 9.59 -17.98
CA GLY A 301 0.15 9.64 -17.66
C GLY A 301 0.36 9.56 -16.15
N ASN A 302 1.56 9.13 -15.73
CA ASN A 302 1.85 8.95 -14.32
C ASN A 302 2.25 10.28 -13.67
N VAL A 303 1.84 10.53 -12.43
CA VAL A 303 2.07 11.83 -11.78
C VAL A 303 2.55 11.70 -10.33
N ILE A 304 3.50 12.55 -9.96
CA ILE A 304 3.99 12.73 -8.59
C ILE A 304 3.54 14.11 -8.09
N VAL A 305 2.90 14.17 -6.93
CA VAL A 305 2.33 15.41 -6.35
C VAL A 305 2.72 15.60 -4.87
N PHE A 306 2.76 16.86 -4.41
CA PHE A 306 3.18 17.21 -3.03
C PHE A 306 2.20 18.11 -2.27
N ASN A 307 1.30 18.81 -2.99
CA ASN A 307 0.36 19.78 -2.40
C ASN A 307 -1.01 19.18 -2.01
N ASN A 308 -1.18 17.85 -2.06
CA ASN A 308 -2.46 17.17 -1.78
C ASN A 308 -3.63 17.67 -2.65
N CYS A 309 -3.36 18.11 -3.88
CA CYS A 309 -4.42 18.52 -4.81
C CYS A 309 -5.30 17.36 -5.32
N ASP A 310 -4.87 16.11 -5.10
CA ASP A 310 -5.66 14.89 -5.29
C ASP A 310 -6.63 14.59 -4.11
N GLY A 311 -6.48 15.34 -3.02
CA GLY A 311 -7.30 15.27 -1.81
C GLY A 311 -7.14 13.99 -1.01
N ARG A 312 -6.10 13.18 -1.24
CA ARG A 312 -5.92 11.88 -0.57
C ARG A 312 -5.63 11.98 0.91
N PHE A 313 -5.08 13.10 1.36
CA PHE A 313 -4.73 13.34 2.76
C PHE A 313 -5.69 14.30 3.43
N ALA A 314 -5.88 14.08 4.73
CA ALA A 314 -6.63 14.95 5.61
C ALA A 314 -5.65 15.65 6.57
N PRO A 315 -5.95 16.88 7.01
CA PRO A 315 -5.23 17.50 8.11
C PRO A 315 -5.12 16.54 9.30
N THR A 316 -3.93 16.50 9.91
CA THR A 316 -3.64 15.75 11.13
C THR A 316 -2.97 16.69 12.15
N PRO A 317 -3.27 16.58 13.45
CA PRO A 317 -2.54 17.29 14.49
C PRO A 317 -1.06 16.89 14.48
N GLY A 318 -0.16 17.88 14.54
CA GLY A 318 1.27 17.62 14.48
C GLY A 318 1.71 17.09 13.13
N CYS A 319 2.44 15.98 13.12
CA CYS A 319 2.98 15.39 11.90
C CYS A 319 2.30 14.06 11.59
N SER A 320 1.64 14.00 10.42
CA SER A 320 0.87 12.85 9.97
C SER A 320 1.71 11.58 9.89
N SER A 321 1.08 10.47 10.29
CA SER A 321 1.69 9.14 10.34
C SER A 321 1.66 8.41 9.00
N ILE A 322 0.70 8.69 8.11
CA ILE A 322 0.85 8.34 6.69
C ILE A 322 1.73 9.40 6.04
N ILE A 323 2.87 9.01 5.47
CA ILE A 323 3.89 9.92 4.95
C ILE A 323 3.67 10.22 3.46
N ALA A 324 3.37 9.18 2.69
CA ALA A 324 3.06 9.28 1.26
C ALA A 324 2.20 8.08 0.84
N LEU A 325 1.68 8.13 -0.39
CA LEU A 325 0.90 7.06 -1.01
C LEU A 325 1.37 6.85 -2.44
N GLY A 326 1.72 5.62 -2.77
CA GLY A 326 1.88 5.13 -4.11
C GLY A 326 0.67 4.30 -4.53
N GLY A 327 0.50 4.17 -5.84
CA GLY A 327 -0.54 3.31 -6.36
C GLY A 327 -0.59 3.30 -7.87
N LEU A 328 -1.46 2.42 -8.38
CA LEU A 328 -1.65 2.25 -9.80
C LEU A 328 -3.09 1.86 -10.12
N SER A 329 -3.48 2.10 -11.37
CA SER A 329 -4.72 1.63 -11.96
C SER A 329 -4.43 0.70 -13.12
N TRP A 330 -5.34 -0.24 -13.36
CA TRP A 330 -5.22 -1.23 -14.42
C TRP A 330 -6.47 -1.30 -15.29
N ASP A 331 -6.27 -1.91 -16.45
CA ASP A 331 -7.33 -2.35 -17.34
C ASP A 331 -7.10 -3.82 -17.71
N THR A 332 -8.12 -4.66 -17.55
CA THR A 332 -8.01 -6.11 -17.78
C THR A 332 -8.19 -6.52 -19.24
N SER A 333 -8.36 -5.58 -20.19
CA SER A 333 -8.44 -5.88 -21.63
C SER A 333 -7.11 -6.37 -22.20
N GLN A 334 -6.00 -6.10 -21.50
CA GLN A 334 -4.67 -6.53 -21.89
C GLN A 334 -4.02 -7.30 -20.75
N SER A 335 -3.49 -8.48 -21.07
CA SER A 335 -2.74 -9.32 -20.14
C SER A 335 -1.48 -9.89 -20.76
N ARG A 336 -0.52 -10.27 -19.91
CA ARG A 336 0.73 -10.95 -20.28
C ARG A 336 1.07 -12.00 -19.22
N VAL A 337 1.65 -13.11 -19.65
CA VAL A 337 2.18 -14.12 -18.73
C VAL A 337 3.67 -13.89 -18.57
N VAL A 338 4.12 -13.67 -17.34
CA VAL A 338 5.54 -13.54 -16.99
C VAL A 338 5.82 -14.41 -15.78
N ASN A 339 6.86 -15.24 -15.86
CA ASN A 339 7.21 -16.21 -14.82
C ASN A 339 6.02 -17.06 -14.34
N GLY A 340 5.16 -17.47 -15.27
CA GLY A 340 3.96 -18.28 -14.98
C GLY A 340 2.79 -17.52 -14.34
N THR A 341 2.91 -16.21 -14.11
CA THR A 341 1.83 -15.37 -13.55
C THR A 341 1.19 -14.53 -14.65
N THR A 342 -0.15 -14.52 -14.69
CA THR A 342 -0.90 -13.63 -15.59
C THR A 342 -1.00 -12.25 -14.97
N PHE A 343 -0.38 -11.26 -15.60
CA PHE A 343 -0.47 -9.86 -15.23
C PHE A 343 -1.39 -9.09 -16.15
N PHE A 344 -2.08 -8.10 -15.60
CA PHE A 344 -2.85 -7.11 -16.35
C PHE A 344 -2.09 -5.79 -16.48
N ARG A 345 -2.43 -5.02 -17.51
CA ARG A 345 -1.71 -3.80 -17.84
C ARG A 345 -2.04 -2.68 -16.86
N ALA A 346 -0.99 -2.13 -16.24
CA ALA A 346 -1.05 -0.83 -15.58
C ALA A 346 -1.28 0.27 -16.62
N VAL A 347 -2.22 1.19 -16.34
CA VAL A 347 -2.60 2.30 -17.23
C VAL A 347 -2.39 3.67 -16.59
N LEU A 348 -2.25 3.73 -15.27
CA LEU A 348 -1.93 4.95 -14.51
C LEU A 348 -1.16 4.56 -13.26
N GLY A 349 -0.13 5.32 -12.91
CA GLY A 349 0.60 5.24 -11.65
C GLY A 349 0.67 6.63 -11.02
N PHE A 350 0.69 6.69 -9.69
CA PHE A 350 0.85 7.95 -8.99
C PHE A 350 1.70 7.80 -7.73
N ILE A 351 2.24 8.93 -7.29
CA ILE A 351 2.80 9.12 -5.95
C ILE A 351 2.24 10.43 -5.40
N SER A 352 1.76 10.38 -4.16
CA SER A 352 1.23 11.54 -3.46
C SER A 352 1.95 11.69 -2.13
N PHE A 353 2.72 12.77 -1.97
CA PHE A 353 3.38 13.09 -0.70
C PHE A 353 2.39 13.81 0.21
N ASN A 354 2.34 13.42 1.48
CA ASN A 354 1.42 14.00 2.44
C ASN A 354 1.97 15.33 2.98
N PRO A 355 1.39 16.50 2.64
CA PRO A 355 1.89 17.79 3.13
C PRO A 355 1.73 17.95 4.66
N TYR A 356 0.86 17.16 5.29
CA TYR A 356 0.71 17.13 6.75
C TYR A 356 1.78 16.26 7.43
N SER A 357 2.63 15.56 6.67
CA SER A 357 3.79 14.80 7.16
C SER A 357 5.11 15.58 6.97
N TYR A 358 5.06 16.91 7.09
CA TYR A 358 6.20 17.79 6.83
C TYR A 358 7.49 17.42 7.59
N CYS A 359 7.37 16.82 8.78
CA CYS A 359 8.51 16.39 9.59
C CYS A 359 9.24 15.17 9.02
N SER A 360 8.65 14.45 8.06
CA SER A 360 9.29 13.30 7.41
C SER A 360 10.15 13.73 6.22
N PHE A 361 10.08 15.00 5.80
CA PHE A 361 10.79 15.53 4.64
C PHE A 361 11.99 16.42 5.02
N GLU A 362 12.56 16.23 6.21
CA GLU A 362 13.64 17.06 6.77
C GLU A 362 14.96 17.00 5.97
N SER A 363 15.15 15.98 5.14
CA SER A 363 16.33 15.86 4.28
C SER A 363 16.00 15.25 2.91
N SER A 364 16.82 15.58 1.91
CA SER A 364 16.79 14.93 0.59
C SER A 364 16.94 13.41 0.69
N CYS A 365 17.66 12.91 1.69
CA CYS A 365 17.80 11.47 1.90
C CYS A 365 16.47 10.82 2.31
N ASN A 366 15.74 11.42 3.26
CA ASN A 366 14.43 10.92 3.66
C ASN A 366 13.44 10.97 2.49
N ILE A 367 13.43 12.07 1.74
CA ILE A 367 12.59 12.23 0.55
C ILE A 367 12.90 11.12 -0.47
N ARG A 368 14.18 10.83 -0.72
CA ARG A 368 14.61 9.76 -1.62
C ARG A 368 14.19 8.38 -1.14
N GLU A 369 14.27 8.09 0.15
CA GLU A 369 13.79 6.83 0.72
C GLU A 369 12.29 6.65 0.44
N ILE A 370 11.48 7.65 0.83
CA ILE A 370 10.03 7.67 0.64
C ILE A 370 9.67 7.56 -0.84
N ALA A 371 10.28 8.39 -1.70
CA ALA A 371 10.05 8.36 -3.14
C ALA A 371 10.39 7.00 -3.76
N THR A 372 11.46 6.35 -3.31
CA THR A 372 11.87 5.03 -3.82
C THR A 372 10.84 3.96 -3.44
N HIS A 373 10.35 3.99 -2.20
CA HIS A 373 9.29 3.12 -1.72
C HIS A 373 7.99 3.31 -2.53
N GLU A 374 7.48 4.55 -2.62
CA GLU A 374 6.22 4.80 -3.32
C GLU A 374 6.31 4.55 -4.84
N LEU A 375 7.50 4.71 -5.43
CA LEU A 375 7.75 4.26 -6.80
C LEU A 375 7.58 2.75 -6.92
N GLY A 376 8.07 1.95 -5.97
CA GLY A 376 7.88 0.50 -5.98
C GLY A 376 6.40 0.12 -6.08
N HIS A 377 5.53 0.80 -5.34
CA HIS A 377 4.07 0.66 -5.46
C HIS A 377 3.53 1.03 -6.82
N ALA A 378 3.90 2.20 -7.34
CA ALA A 378 3.49 2.64 -8.66
C ALA A 378 4.04 1.74 -9.79
N LEU A 379 5.04 0.91 -9.50
CA LEU A 379 5.63 -0.10 -10.39
C LEU A 379 5.07 -1.51 -10.19
N GLY A 380 4.19 -1.73 -9.20
CA GLY A 380 3.47 -2.98 -8.99
C GLY A 380 3.97 -3.86 -7.84
N LEU A 381 4.92 -3.38 -7.02
CA LEU A 381 5.33 -4.08 -5.80
C LEU A 381 4.36 -3.80 -4.64
N GLY A 382 4.11 -4.81 -3.81
CA GLY A 382 3.51 -4.64 -2.48
C GLY A 382 4.57 -4.40 -1.40
N HIS A 383 4.17 -4.34 -0.12
CA HIS A 383 5.16 -4.31 0.94
C HIS A 383 5.92 -5.64 1.03
N SER A 384 7.18 -5.51 1.43
CA SER A 384 7.99 -6.63 1.89
C SER A 384 7.69 -6.97 3.35
N GLN A 385 7.85 -8.25 3.68
CA GLN A 385 7.89 -8.72 5.07
C GLN A 385 9.28 -8.56 5.70
N HIS A 386 10.31 -8.27 4.91
CA HIS A 386 11.68 -8.13 5.38
C HIS A 386 11.92 -6.72 5.90
N LEU A 387 12.22 -6.60 7.20
CA LEU A 387 12.41 -5.32 7.89
C LEU A 387 13.48 -4.40 7.29
N ASP A 388 14.45 -4.93 6.55
CA ASP A 388 15.49 -4.11 5.93
C ASP A 388 15.08 -3.59 4.54
N ALA A 389 14.08 -4.21 3.90
CA ALA A 389 13.68 -3.90 2.53
C ALA A 389 13.22 -2.45 2.37
N THR A 390 13.48 -1.86 1.21
CA THR A 390 12.95 -0.53 0.88
C THR A 390 11.43 -0.56 0.79
N MET A 391 10.85 -1.67 0.32
CA MET A 391 9.42 -1.92 0.36
C MET A 391 8.89 -2.37 1.73
N PHE A 392 9.67 -2.32 2.82
CA PHE A 392 9.10 -2.45 4.16
C PHE A 392 8.26 -1.21 4.50
N GLY A 393 7.13 -1.39 5.20
CA GLY A 393 6.16 -0.31 5.37
C GLY A 393 6.47 0.79 6.37
N GLY A 394 7.30 0.47 7.35
CA GLY A 394 7.82 1.50 8.24
C GLY A 394 8.92 2.28 7.53
N ALA A 395 8.85 3.61 7.58
CA ALA A 395 9.99 4.43 7.20
C ALA A 395 11.18 4.16 8.14
N HIS A 396 12.39 4.04 7.59
CA HIS A 396 13.58 3.70 8.39
C HIS A 396 14.29 4.97 8.87
N PHE A 397 14.41 5.97 7.99
CA PHE A 397 15.14 7.21 8.27
C PHE A 397 16.57 6.99 8.80
N ASP A 398 17.24 5.96 8.29
CA ASP A 398 18.58 5.53 8.70
C ASP A 398 19.69 6.04 7.76
N GLY A 399 19.35 6.96 6.85
CA GLY A 399 20.28 7.51 5.87
C GLY A 399 20.47 6.67 4.61
N ARG A 400 19.61 5.66 4.36
CA ARG A 400 19.68 4.80 3.16
C ARG A 400 19.38 5.51 1.83
N CYS A 401 18.73 6.66 1.87
CA CYS A 401 18.35 7.47 0.70
C CYS A 401 17.65 6.63 -0.39
N ALA A 402 17.96 6.88 -1.68
CA ALA A 402 17.44 6.11 -2.81
C ALA A 402 18.24 4.80 -2.96
N SER A 403 17.94 3.83 -2.10
CA SER A 403 18.50 2.49 -2.19
C SER A 403 17.41 1.44 -2.25
N ILE A 404 17.75 0.28 -2.80
CA ILE A 404 16.90 -0.90 -2.92
C ILE A 404 17.66 -2.08 -2.31
N ARG A 405 16.95 -3.01 -1.68
CA ARG A 405 17.52 -4.20 -1.05
C ARG A 405 17.23 -5.44 -1.86
N GLN A 406 17.79 -6.57 -1.41
CA GLN A 406 17.73 -7.82 -2.16
C GLN A 406 16.30 -8.31 -2.39
N ASP A 407 15.40 -8.15 -1.42
CA ASP A 407 14.00 -8.54 -1.61
C ASP A 407 13.29 -7.67 -2.66
N ASP A 408 13.55 -6.35 -2.63
CA ASP A 408 13.05 -5.40 -3.63
C ASP A 408 13.57 -5.75 -5.04
N VAL A 409 14.85 -6.11 -5.15
CA VAL A 409 15.48 -6.58 -6.39
C VAL A 409 14.81 -7.86 -6.90
N ASN A 410 14.56 -8.83 -6.02
CA ASN A 410 13.90 -10.08 -6.39
C ASN A 410 12.47 -9.83 -6.89
N GLY A 411 11.72 -8.97 -6.19
CA GLY A 411 10.36 -8.59 -6.57
C GLY A 411 10.32 -7.89 -7.92
N ILE A 412 11.16 -6.86 -8.12
CA ILE A 412 11.11 -6.07 -9.35
C ILE A 412 11.67 -6.83 -10.56
N THR A 413 12.65 -7.71 -10.38
CA THR A 413 13.15 -8.59 -11.46
C THR A 413 12.14 -9.67 -11.82
N PHE A 414 11.36 -10.17 -10.87
CA PHE A 414 10.23 -11.05 -11.16
C PHE A 414 9.16 -10.32 -11.99
N LEU A 415 8.87 -9.07 -11.63
CA LEU A 415 7.92 -8.23 -12.36
C LEU A 415 8.44 -7.76 -13.69
N TYR A 416 9.73 -7.60 -13.92
CA TYR A 416 10.29 -7.02 -15.15
C TYR A 416 11.59 -7.73 -15.57
N PRO A 417 11.55 -9.05 -15.79
CA PRO A 417 12.75 -9.81 -16.10
C PRO A 417 13.35 -9.31 -17.41
N VAL A 418 14.68 -9.40 -17.55
CA VAL A 418 15.29 -9.31 -18.87
C VAL A 418 14.66 -10.37 -19.75
N THR A 419 13.87 -9.92 -20.72
CA THR A 419 13.45 -10.75 -21.82
C THR A 419 14.71 -11.04 -22.63
N ASP A 420 15.31 -12.21 -22.42
CA ASP A 420 16.12 -12.79 -23.48
C ASP A 420 15.17 -12.92 -24.67
N THR A 421 15.32 -12.05 -25.66
CA THR A 421 14.45 -12.08 -26.85
C THR A 421 14.68 -13.35 -27.67
N GLY A 422 15.59 -14.24 -27.24
CA GLY A 422 15.83 -15.53 -27.86
C GLY A 422 16.28 -15.40 -29.32
N GLY A 423 16.70 -14.19 -29.72
CA GLY A 423 17.10 -13.83 -31.07
C GLY A 423 18.62 -13.69 -31.24
N GLY A 424 19.37 -13.67 -30.13
CA GLY A 424 20.82 -13.69 -30.16
C GLY A 424 21.37 -15.13 -30.24
N PRO A 425 22.41 -15.40 -31.04
CA PRO A 425 23.10 -16.69 -31.00
C PRO A 425 23.62 -16.94 -29.57
N LEU A 426 23.59 -18.21 -29.12
CA LEU A 426 24.19 -18.62 -27.86
C LEU A 426 25.63 -18.09 -27.79
N ALA A 427 25.88 -17.21 -26.83
CA ALA A 427 27.19 -16.64 -26.54
C ALA A 427 27.67 -17.19 -25.21
N ILE A 428 28.76 -17.95 -25.25
CA ILE A 428 29.46 -18.44 -24.06
C ILE A 428 30.69 -17.58 -23.88
N THR A 429 30.76 -16.85 -22.78
CA THR A 429 31.84 -15.92 -22.44
C THR A 429 32.56 -16.35 -21.16
N THR A 430 33.81 -15.94 -21.03
CA THR A 430 34.57 -16.06 -19.77
C THR A 430 34.97 -14.68 -19.31
N GLY A 431 34.57 -14.28 -18.10
CA GLY A 431 34.95 -12.98 -17.51
C GLY A 431 36.44 -12.86 -17.18
N SER A 432 37.21 -13.93 -17.30
CA SER A 432 38.65 -13.99 -17.07
C SER A 432 39.38 -14.75 -18.19
N GLN A 433 40.67 -14.45 -18.37
CA GLN A 433 41.54 -15.24 -19.24
C GLN A 433 41.64 -16.66 -18.69
N LEU A 434 41.48 -17.65 -19.58
CA LEU A 434 41.64 -19.06 -19.22
C LEU A 434 43.07 -19.30 -18.71
N PRO A 435 43.25 -19.96 -17.56
CA PRO A 435 44.58 -20.27 -17.05
C PRO A 435 45.30 -21.24 -17.99
N VAL A 436 46.63 -21.11 -18.07
CA VAL A 436 47.48 -21.98 -18.89
C VAL A 436 47.35 -23.44 -18.41
N ALA A 437 46.88 -24.32 -19.31
CA ALA A 437 46.72 -25.74 -19.01
C ALA A 437 48.07 -26.40 -18.68
N ARG A 438 48.10 -27.21 -17.62
CA ARG A 438 49.28 -28.01 -17.21
C ARG A 438 48.97 -29.50 -17.33
N ARG A 439 49.91 -30.26 -17.88
CA ARG A 439 49.77 -31.71 -18.07
C ARG A 439 49.53 -32.39 -16.70
N SER A 440 48.50 -33.24 -16.64
CA SER A 440 48.08 -34.00 -15.45
C SER A 440 47.51 -33.19 -14.27
N ALA A 441 47.10 -31.92 -14.48
CA ALA A 441 46.40 -31.12 -13.48
C ALA A 441 44.91 -30.98 -13.84
N LEU A 442 44.02 -31.26 -12.89
CA LEU A 442 42.60 -30.96 -13.01
C LEU A 442 42.37 -29.47 -12.78
N TYR A 443 41.50 -28.85 -13.59
CA TYR A 443 41.00 -27.51 -13.32
C TYR A 443 39.50 -27.43 -13.57
N VAL A 444 38.86 -26.49 -12.89
CA VAL A 444 37.43 -26.18 -13.03
C VAL A 444 37.32 -24.71 -13.38
N GLN A 445 36.55 -24.39 -14.41
CA GLN A 445 36.27 -23.03 -14.83
C GLN A 445 34.76 -22.85 -14.94
N VAL A 446 34.26 -21.76 -14.37
CA VAL A 446 32.87 -21.34 -14.54
C VAL A 446 32.79 -20.51 -15.82
N LEU A 447 31.85 -20.86 -16.69
CA LEU A 447 31.55 -20.13 -17.93
C LEU A 447 30.22 -19.40 -17.74
N GLU A 448 30.11 -18.20 -18.31
CA GLU A 448 28.85 -17.47 -18.39
C GLU A 448 28.24 -17.69 -19.78
N ALA A 449 26.95 -17.99 -19.83
CA ALA A 449 26.21 -18.16 -21.08
C ALA A 449 25.08 -17.14 -21.16
N THR A 450 24.91 -16.55 -22.34
CA THR A 450 23.82 -15.61 -22.67
C THR A 450 23.23 -15.96 -24.04
N GLY A 451 21.94 -15.73 -24.24
CA GLY A 451 21.24 -16.12 -25.48
C GLY A 451 20.97 -17.62 -25.57
N GLY A 452 20.49 -18.05 -26.75
CA GLY A 452 20.13 -19.45 -27.03
C GLY A 452 18.69 -19.80 -26.61
N ARG A 453 18.02 -20.65 -27.40
CA ARG A 453 16.76 -21.32 -27.02
C ARG A 453 17.03 -22.69 -26.44
#